data_AF-A0A938IKL8-F1
#
_entry.id   AF-A0A938IKL8-F1
#
_cell.length_a   1.000
_cell.length_b   1.000
_cell.length_c   1.000
_cell.angle_alpha   90.00
_cell.angle_beta   90.00
_cell.angle_gamma   90.00
#
_symmetry.space_group_name_H-M   'P 1'
#
loop_
_entity.id
_entity.type
_entity.pdbx_description
1 polymer ?
#
loop_
_entity_poly.entity_id
_entity_poly.type
_entity_poly.pdbx_seq_one_letter_code
_entity_poly.pdbx_strand_id
1 'polypeptide(L)'
;MAGRRRRRKVARRVNPIAGPDRRGSYGITDRMTSRIGPKVDMYALGCLLHAMLTGSPPFRGDTVEALEHAHTTERPERATARALDCPIWLDALVDQLLRKDPVLRPHSMAAVRLAVGEAERAQVQLDRMDMELAERRLHAKLNTGRELKSEGG
;
A
#
# COMPACT_ATOMS: atom_id res chain seq x y z
N MET A 1 -46.97 57.49 11.62
CA MET A 1 -46.00 56.78 12.50
C MET A 1 -46.10 55.27 12.24
N ALA A 2 -45.03 54.75 11.62
CA ALA A 2 -44.57 53.37 11.45
C ALA A 2 -45.40 52.15 11.95
N GLY A 3 -45.66 51.22 11.02
CA GLY A 3 -45.04 49.88 11.05
C GLY A 3 -45.71 48.75 11.85
N ARG A 4 -46.34 47.79 11.15
CA ARG A 4 -46.41 46.37 11.58
C ARG A 4 -46.31 45.44 10.38
N ARG A 5 -45.09 44.96 10.10
CA ARG A 5 -44.83 43.87 9.13
C ARG A 5 -45.33 42.54 9.70
N ARG A 6 -46.38 41.96 9.14
CA ARG A 6 -46.78 40.56 9.40
C ARG A 6 -45.88 39.63 8.59
N ARG A 7 -44.96 38.91 9.26
CA ARG A 7 -44.21 37.79 8.66
C ARG A 7 -45.14 36.57 8.56
N ARG A 8 -45.34 36.05 7.34
CA ARG A 8 -46.04 34.79 7.06
C ARG A 8 -45.25 33.61 7.68
N LYS A 9 -45.91 32.79 8.50
CA LYS A 9 -45.40 31.48 8.95
C LYS A 9 -45.43 30.53 7.75
N VAL A 10 -44.26 30.07 7.30
CA VAL A 10 -44.15 28.94 6.39
C VAL A 10 -44.10 27.68 7.23
N ALA A 11 -45.14 26.86 7.15
CA ALA A 11 -45.19 25.53 7.75
C ALA A 11 -44.14 24.63 7.07
N ARG A 12 -43.13 24.19 7.83
CA ARG A 12 -42.25 23.10 7.39
C ARG A 12 -42.89 21.78 7.82
N ARG A 13 -43.21 20.95 6.83
CA ARG A 13 -43.63 19.55 6.99
C ARG A 13 -42.60 18.82 7.86
N VAL A 14 -43.09 18.14 8.89
CA VAL A 14 -42.35 17.16 9.67
C VAL A 14 -42.13 15.94 8.77
N ASN A 15 -40.88 15.48 8.63
CA ASN A 15 -40.58 14.20 7.98
C ASN A 15 -40.11 13.21 9.08
N PRO A 16 -40.81 12.08 9.31
CA PRO A 16 -40.51 11.19 10.41
C PRO A 16 -39.63 10.04 9.95
N ILE A 17 -38.31 10.15 10.12
CA ILE A 17 -37.43 8.98 10.22
C ILE A 17 -36.42 9.26 11.33
N ALA A 18 -36.63 8.57 12.45
CA ALA A 18 -35.81 8.61 13.64
C ALA A 18 -34.43 7.99 13.39
N GLY A 19 -33.38 8.68 13.81
CA GLY A 19 -32.10 8.07 14.20
C GLY A 19 -31.91 8.33 15.70
N PRO A 20 -31.42 7.37 16.50
CA PRO A 20 -31.49 7.45 17.95
C PRO A 20 -30.68 8.63 18.50
N ASP A 21 -31.30 9.26 19.49
CA ASP A 21 -30.87 10.36 20.33
C ASP A 21 -29.39 10.26 20.73
N ARG A 22 -28.61 11.32 20.45
CA ARG A 22 -27.20 11.47 20.90
C ARG A 22 -27.11 11.82 22.39
N ARG A 23 -27.90 11.14 23.22
CA ARG A 23 -27.83 11.20 24.68
C ARG A 23 -27.52 9.81 25.22
N GLY A 24 -26.27 9.42 25.00
CA GLY A 24 -25.66 8.22 25.55
C GLY A 24 -24.22 8.54 25.88
N SER A 25 -24.05 9.31 26.95
CA SER A 25 -22.75 9.52 27.61
C SER A 25 -22.27 8.20 28.19
N TYR A 26 -21.59 7.38 27.38
CA TYR A 26 -20.60 6.43 27.87
C TYR A 26 -19.23 7.05 27.64
N GLY A 27 -18.78 7.82 28.63
CA GLY A 27 -17.40 8.26 28.76
C GLY A 27 -16.49 7.10 29.11
N ILE A 28 -16.19 6.23 28.14
CA ILE A 28 -15.11 5.25 28.21
C ILE A 28 -14.27 5.36 26.93
N THR A 29 -13.28 6.26 27.02
CA THR A 29 -11.94 6.15 26.41
C THR A 29 -11.84 5.91 24.89
N ASP A 30 -12.11 6.95 24.10
CA ASP A 30 -11.53 7.11 22.74
C ASP A 30 -9.97 7.13 22.76
N ARG A 31 -9.37 7.22 23.96
CA ARG A 31 -7.92 7.13 24.19
C ARG A 31 -7.35 5.71 24.27
N MET A 32 -8.19 4.66 24.31
CA MET A 32 -7.73 3.26 24.37
C MET A 32 -8.09 2.44 23.12
N THR A 33 -9.17 2.79 22.42
CA THR A 33 -9.53 2.21 21.11
C THR A 33 -8.58 2.65 19.98
N SER A 34 -7.79 3.69 20.20
CA SER A 34 -6.82 4.25 19.25
C SER A 34 -5.58 3.37 18.99
N ARG A 35 -5.46 2.21 19.67
CA ARG A 35 -4.35 1.26 19.47
C ARG A 35 -4.63 0.14 18.47
N ILE A 36 -5.88 -0.06 18.06
CA ILE A 36 -6.28 -1.17 17.17
C ILE A 36 -7.10 -0.56 16.03
N GLY A 37 -6.65 -0.76 14.79
CA GLY A 37 -7.32 -0.22 13.60
C GLY A 37 -6.62 -0.64 12.31
N PRO A 38 -7.12 -0.24 11.14
CA PRO A 38 -6.64 -0.72 9.84
C PRO A 38 -5.13 -0.53 9.59
N LYS A 39 -4.53 0.47 10.25
CA LYS A 39 -3.08 0.72 10.18
C LYS A 39 -2.27 -0.37 10.90
N VAL A 40 -2.82 -1.03 11.90
CA VAL A 40 -2.18 -2.16 12.60
C VAL A 40 -2.08 -3.36 11.66
N ASP A 41 -3.16 -3.68 10.96
CA ASP A 41 -3.16 -4.76 9.96
C ASP A 41 -2.14 -4.50 8.84
N MET A 42 -1.99 -3.24 8.41
CA MET A 42 -0.93 -2.86 7.45
C MET A 42 0.47 -3.13 7.98
N TYR A 43 0.71 -2.85 9.26
CA TYR A 43 2.00 -3.11 9.89
C TYR A 43 2.27 -4.62 9.98
N ALA A 44 1.26 -5.40 10.40
CA ALA A 44 1.34 -6.85 10.43
C ALA A 44 1.59 -7.44 9.04
N LEU A 45 0.92 -6.92 8.00
CA LEU A 45 1.19 -7.29 6.61
C LEU A 45 2.62 -6.96 6.20
N GLY A 46 3.14 -5.79 6.58
CA GLY A 46 4.54 -5.43 6.34
C GLY A 46 5.51 -6.43 6.97
N CYS A 47 5.26 -6.85 8.21
CA CYS A 47 6.05 -7.88 8.89
C CYS A 47 6.00 -9.22 8.17
N LEU A 48 4.80 -9.64 7.75
CA LEU A 48 4.60 -10.88 7.00
C LEU A 48 5.33 -10.85 5.65
N LEU A 49 5.16 -9.79 4.88
CA LEU A 49 5.82 -9.64 3.58
C LEU A 49 7.35 -9.63 3.72
N HIS A 50 7.87 -8.90 4.72
CA HIS A 50 9.30 -8.93 4.99
C HIS A 50 9.79 -10.36 5.29
N ALA A 51 9.06 -11.11 6.13
CA ALA A 51 9.41 -12.50 6.43
C ALA A 51 9.33 -13.44 5.22
N MET A 52 8.33 -13.25 4.35
CA MET A 52 8.21 -14.01 3.11
C MET A 52 9.36 -13.74 2.14
N LEU A 53 9.84 -12.50 2.10
CA LEU A 53 10.94 -12.09 1.22
C LEU A 53 12.31 -12.51 1.74
N THR A 54 12.56 -12.35 3.04
CA THR A 54 13.89 -12.53 3.63
C THR A 54 14.07 -13.85 4.38
N GLY A 55 12.99 -14.62 4.54
CA GLY A 55 12.95 -15.84 5.35
C GLY A 55 12.96 -15.59 6.86
N SER A 56 12.92 -14.34 7.31
CA SER A 56 13.00 -13.98 8.74
C SER A 56 12.15 -12.75 9.07
N PRO A 57 11.56 -12.68 10.28
CA PRO A 57 10.83 -11.48 10.69
C PRO A 57 11.74 -10.25 10.71
N PRO A 58 11.18 -9.04 10.52
CA PRO A 58 11.95 -7.80 10.45
C PRO A 58 12.69 -7.44 11.75
N PHE A 59 12.22 -7.94 12.89
CA PHE A 59 12.82 -7.71 14.21
C PHE A 59 12.92 -9.03 14.98
N ARG A 60 13.93 -9.12 15.83
CA ARG A 60 14.18 -10.24 16.73
C ARG A 60 14.61 -9.69 18.08
N GLY A 61 14.23 -10.36 19.16
CA GLY A 61 14.65 -10.01 20.51
C GLY A 61 14.68 -11.26 21.37
N ASP A 62 15.66 -11.32 22.28
CA ASP A 62 15.82 -12.45 23.19
C ASP A 62 14.76 -12.44 24.31
N THR A 63 14.12 -11.31 24.54
CA THR A 63 12.98 -11.14 25.46
C THR A 63 11.83 -10.42 24.78
N VAL A 64 10.65 -10.51 25.39
CA VAL A 64 9.44 -9.81 24.91
C VAL A 64 9.64 -8.30 24.92
N GLU A 65 10.30 -7.77 25.96
CA GLU A 65 10.58 -6.33 26.08
C GLU A 65 11.55 -5.86 25.00
N ALA A 66 12.59 -6.66 24.68
CA ALA A 66 13.53 -6.35 23.61
C ALA A 66 12.83 -6.33 22.25
N LEU A 67 11.94 -7.30 22.00
CA LEU A 67 11.16 -7.37 20.77
C LEU A 67 10.15 -6.22 20.65
N GLU A 68 9.46 -5.86 21.73
CA GLU A 68 8.55 -4.71 21.76
C GLU A 68 9.29 -3.40 21.52
N HIS A 69 10.48 -3.26 22.12
CA HIS A 69 11.36 -2.13 21.89
C HIS A 69 11.73 -2.03 20.40
N ALA A 70 12.21 -3.11 19.80
CA ALA A 70 12.57 -3.15 18.38
C ALA A 70 11.38 -2.79 17.47
N HIS A 71 10.19 -3.30 17.77
CA HIS A 71 8.98 -2.94 17.03
C HIS A 71 8.58 -1.47 17.19
N THR A 72 9.05 -0.77 18.23
CA THR A 72 8.70 0.63 18.49
C THR A 72 9.76 1.61 18.00
N THR A 73 11.05 1.25 18.08
CA THR A 73 12.17 2.18 17.89
C THR A 73 13.06 1.85 16.70
N GLU A 74 13.26 0.56 16.40
CA GLU A 74 14.24 0.13 15.40
C GLU A 74 13.69 0.20 13.98
N ARG A 75 14.55 0.52 13.01
CA ARG A 75 14.20 0.44 11.59
C ARG A 75 14.56 -0.96 11.08
N PRO A 76 13.64 -1.64 10.36
CA PRO A 76 13.94 -2.97 9.85
C PRO A 76 15.03 -2.87 8.78
N GLU A 77 15.84 -3.92 8.65
CA GLU A 77 16.75 -4.06 7.51
C GLU A 77 15.94 -4.07 6.20
N ARG A 78 16.50 -3.50 5.13
CA ARG A 78 15.85 -3.52 3.81
C ARG A 78 15.79 -4.96 3.30
N ALA A 79 14.67 -5.36 2.73
CA ALA A 79 14.52 -6.72 2.21
C ALA A 79 15.54 -7.01 1.10
N THR A 80 15.87 -5.99 0.31
CA THR A 80 16.90 -6.05 -0.74
C THR A 80 18.31 -6.33 -0.23
N ALA A 81 18.61 -6.09 1.05
CA ALA A 81 19.90 -6.45 1.64
C ALA A 81 20.08 -7.97 1.82
N ARG A 82 18.96 -8.71 1.97
CA ARG A 82 18.96 -10.18 2.16
C ARG A 82 18.46 -10.94 0.93
N ALA A 83 17.50 -10.39 0.20
CA ALA A 83 16.89 -11.00 -0.98
C ALA A 83 17.17 -10.14 -2.21
N LEU A 84 18.22 -10.49 -2.97
CA LEU A 84 18.66 -9.73 -4.15
C LEU A 84 17.62 -9.74 -5.28
N ASP A 85 16.81 -10.79 -5.37
CA ASP A 85 15.73 -10.90 -6.36
C ASP A 85 14.47 -10.10 -5.96
N CYS A 86 14.47 -9.45 -4.78
CA CYS A 86 13.35 -8.64 -4.34
C CYS A 86 13.23 -7.37 -5.20
N PRO A 87 12.08 -7.14 -5.86
CA PRO A 87 11.86 -5.92 -6.62
C PRO A 87 11.94 -4.68 -5.73
N ILE A 88 12.62 -3.62 -6.21
CA ILE A 88 12.82 -2.36 -5.46
C ILE A 88 11.49 -1.75 -5.02
N TRP A 89 10.45 -1.83 -5.86
CA TRP A 89 9.12 -1.30 -5.55
C TRP A 89 8.48 -2.01 -4.36
N LEU A 90 8.70 -3.32 -4.22
CA LEU A 90 8.14 -4.13 -3.16
C LEU A 90 8.84 -3.85 -1.83
N ASP A 91 10.17 -3.73 -1.85
CA ASP A 91 10.95 -3.33 -0.69
C ASP A 91 10.58 -1.92 -0.20
N ALA A 92 10.30 -0.99 -1.12
CA ALA A 92 9.79 0.33 -0.78
C ALA A 92 8.39 0.27 -0.12
N LEU A 93 7.48 -0.56 -0.64
CA LEU A 93 6.17 -0.78 -0.05
C LEU A 93 6.27 -1.38 1.36
N VAL A 94 7.12 -2.39 1.54
CA VAL A 94 7.38 -3.03 2.85
C VAL A 94 7.93 -2.02 3.85
N ASP A 95 8.92 -1.20 3.48
CA ASP A 95 9.45 -0.14 4.36
C ASP A 95 8.39 0.91 4.71
N GLN A 96 7.45 1.19 3.80
CA GLN A 96 6.34 2.10 4.08
C GLN A 96 5.31 1.47 5.05
N LEU A 97 4.98 0.19 4.89
CA LEU A 97 4.09 -0.54 5.80
C LEU A 97 4.67 -0.65 7.22
N LEU A 98 6.00 -0.80 7.32
CA LEU A 98 6.73 -0.92 8.59
C LEU A 98 7.07 0.42 9.26
N ARG A 99 6.56 1.56 8.75
CA ARG A 99 6.73 2.85 9.42
C ARG A 99 6.11 2.83 10.81
N LYS A 100 6.85 3.36 11.79
CA LYS A 100 6.43 3.40 13.18
C LYS A 100 5.20 4.29 13.37
N ASP A 101 5.22 5.47 12.75
CA ASP A 101 4.05 6.35 12.67
C ASP A 101 3.00 5.77 11.70
N PRO A 102 1.78 5.44 12.18
CA PRO A 102 0.68 4.95 11.36
C PRO A 102 0.26 5.91 10.23
N VAL A 103 0.48 7.21 10.38
CA VAL A 103 0.14 8.23 9.37
C VAL A 103 1.05 8.12 8.14
N LEU A 104 2.30 7.70 8.34
CA LEU A 104 3.27 7.51 7.25
C LEU A 104 3.07 6.21 6.46
N ARG A 105 2.24 5.29 6.98
CA ARG A 105 1.83 4.07 6.27
C ARG A 105 0.85 4.41 5.13
N PRO A 106 0.67 3.53 4.13
CA PRO A 106 -0.29 3.73 3.05
C PRO A 106 -1.67 4.14 3.56
N HIS A 107 -2.35 5.02 2.83
CA HIS A 107 -3.60 5.62 3.30
C HIS A 107 -4.69 4.57 3.61
N SER A 108 -4.79 3.53 2.79
CA SER A 108 -5.76 2.44 2.94
C SER A 108 -5.22 1.13 2.38
N MET A 109 -5.84 0.00 2.74
CA MET A 109 -5.51 -1.30 2.14
C MET A 109 -5.83 -1.34 0.64
N ALA A 110 -6.79 -0.52 0.18
CA ALA A 110 -7.05 -0.34 -1.24
C ALA A 110 -5.87 0.32 -1.96
N ALA A 111 -5.17 1.26 -1.32
CA ALA A 111 -3.95 1.84 -1.88
C ALA A 111 -2.82 0.80 -2.00
N VAL A 112 -2.67 -0.07 -0.99
CA VAL A 112 -1.70 -1.19 -1.04
C VAL A 112 -2.02 -2.13 -2.21
N ARG A 113 -3.28 -2.54 -2.33
CA ARG A 113 -3.73 -3.41 -3.43
C ARG A 113 -3.53 -2.76 -4.80
N LEU A 114 -3.79 -1.46 -4.91
CA LEU A 114 -3.57 -0.72 -6.15
C LEU A 114 -2.08 -0.71 -6.53
N ALA A 115 -1.20 -0.42 -5.57
CA ALA A 115 0.25 -0.42 -5.79
C ALA A 115 0.77 -1.79 -6.29
N VAL A 116 0.29 -2.88 -5.70
CA VAL A 116 0.62 -4.25 -6.15
C VAL A 116 0.08 -4.50 -7.56
N GLY A 117 -1.19 -4.16 -7.82
CA GLY A 117 -1.79 -4.37 -9.14
C GLY A 117 -1.17 -3.52 -10.25
N GLU A 118 -0.65 -2.33 -9.94
CA GLU A 118 0.14 -1.51 -10.88
C GLU A 118 1.48 -2.18 -11.21
N ALA A 119 2.15 -2.73 -10.20
CA ALA A 119 3.39 -3.46 -10.40
C ALA A 119 3.19 -4.73 -11.25
N GLU A 120 2.12 -5.50 -11.01
CA GLU A 120 1.78 -6.67 -11.82
C GLU A 120 1.56 -6.31 -13.30
N ARG A 121 0.82 -5.24 -13.58
CA ARG A 121 0.60 -4.78 -14.96
C ARG A 121 1.89 -4.29 -15.61
N ALA A 122 2.72 -3.57 -14.87
CA ALA A 122 4.01 -3.12 -15.36
C ALA A 122 4.92 -4.31 -15.70
N GLN A 123 4.92 -5.37 -14.88
CA GLN A 123 5.70 -6.57 -15.15
C GLN A 123 5.26 -7.26 -16.45
N VAL A 124 3.94 -7.45 -16.66
CA VAL A 124 3.41 -8.03 -17.90
C VAL A 124 3.79 -7.20 -19.13
N GLN A 125 3.83 -5.87 -19.00
CA GLN A 125 4.26 -4.98 -20.07
C GLN A 125 5.75 -5.13 -20.39
N LEU A 126 6.60 -5.21 -19.36
CA LEU A 126 8.05 -5.43 -19.53
C LEU A 126 8.32 -6.78 -20.20
N ASP A 127 7.69 -7.85 -19.74
CA ASP A 127 7.86 -9.19 -20.32
C ASP A 127 7.47 -9.20 -21.81
N ARG A 128 6.39 -8.49 -22.17
CA ARG A 128 5.96 -8.35 -23.57
C ARG A 128 6.97 -7.57 -24.40
N MET A 129 7.55 -6.50 -23.85
CA MET A 129 8.56 -5.69 -24.54
C MET A 129 9.86 -6.48 -24.76
N ASP A 130 10.28 -7.26 -23.76
CA ASP A 130 11.47 -8.10 -23.85
C ASP A 130 11.34 -9.17 -24.94
N MET A 131 10.15 -9.76 -25.09
CA MET A 131 9.85 -10.68 -26.18
C MET A 131 9.93 -9.99 -27.55
N GLU A 132 9.32 -8.82 -27.70
CA GLU A 132 9.36 -8.07 -28.96
C GLU A 132 10.80 -7.66 -29.34
N LEU A 133 11.62 -7.28 -28.35
CA LEU A 133 13.03 -6.99 -28.56
C LEU A 133 13.83 -8.23 -28.96
N ALA A 134 13.53 -9.39 -28.37
CA ALA A 134 14.16 -10.66 -28.73
C ALA A 134 13.84 -11.05 -30.18
N GLU A 135 12.59 -10.91 -30.61
CA GLU A 135 12.17 -11.15 -31.99
C GLU A 135 12.87 -10.22 -32.98
N ARG A 136 12.91 -8.91 -32.69
CA ARG A 136 13.62 -7.93 -33.53
C ARG A 136 15.11 -8.26 -33.66
N ARG A 137 15.76 -8.66 -32.57
CA ARG A 137 17.17 -9.09 -32.56
C ARG A 137 17.37 -10.34 -33.42
N LEU A 138 16.44 -11.29 -33.40
CA LEU A 138 16.50 -12.49 -34.22
C LEU A 138 16.36 -12.16 -35.72
N HIS A 139 15.37 -11.34 -36.09
CA HIS A 139 15.17 -10.90 -37.47
C HIS A 139 16.38 -10.15 -38.03
N ALA A 140 16.98 -9.26 -37.24
CA ALA A 140 18.20 -8.57 -37.64
C ALA A 140 19.35 -9.56 -37.94
N LYS A 141 19.59 -10.53 -37.04
CA LYS A 141 20.63 -11.57 -37.23
C LYS A 141 20.39 -12.42 -38.49
N LEU A 142 19.14 -12.80 -38.76
CA LEU A 142 18.78 -13.62 -39.92
C LEU A 142 18.98 -12.87 -41.24
N ASN A 143 18.68 -11.57 -41.28
CA ASN A 143 18.86 -10.75 -42.48
C ASN A 143 20.35 -10.51 -42.79
N THR A 144 21.16 -10.17 -41.77
CA THR A 144 22.60 -10.02 -41.94
C THR A 144 23.28 -11.31 -42.41
N GLY A 145 22.82 -12.48 -41.95
CA GLY A 145 23.34 -13.78 -42.39
C GLY A 145 22.93 -14.19 -43.82
N ARG A 146 21.87 -13.60 -44.38
CA ARG A 146 21.46 -13.81 -45.78
C ARG A 146 22.29 -12.96 -46.74
N GLU A 147 22.57 -11.70 -46.39
CA GLU A 147 23.37 -10.78 -47.21
C GLU A 147 24.82 -11.27 -47.39
N LEU A 148 25.43 -11.82 -46.32
CA LEU A 148 26.79 -12.39 -46.39
C LEU A 148 26.88 -13.67 -47.25
N LYS A 149 25.76 -14.37 -47.49
CA LYS A 149 25.73 -15.56 -48.35
C LYS A 149 25.52 -15.22 -49.83
N SER A 150 24.99 -14.03 -50.14
CA SER A 150 24.78 -13.59 -51.53
C SER A 150 26.00 -12.92 -52.18
N GLU A 151 26.96 -12.44 -51.40
CA GLU A 151 28.18 -11.79 -51.95
C GLU A 151 29.37 -12.75 -52.16
N GLY A 152 29.25 -14.03 -51.75
CA GLY A 152 30.34 -15.01 -51.79
C GLY A 152 30.20 -16.15 -52.80
N GLY A 153 29.27 -16.05 -53.76
CA GLY A 153 29.05 -17.04 -54.83
C GLY A 153 29.37 -16.48 -56.20
#